data_AF-A0A3B9BTK5-F1
#
_entry.id   AF-A0A3B9BTK5-F1
#
_cell.length_a   1.000
_cell.length_b   1.000
_cell.length_c   1.000
_cell.angle_alpha   90.00
_cell.angle_beta   90.00
_cell.angle_gamma   90.00
#
_symmetry.space_group_name_H-M   'P 1'
#
loop_
_entity.id
_entity.type
_entity.pdbx_description
1 polymer ?
#
loop_
_entity_poly.entity_id
_entity_poly.type
_entity_poly.pdbx_seq_one_letter_code
_entity_poly.pdbx_strand_id
1 'polypeptide(L)' 'IARTLRLMNFTGRLRAHGNLLADQYTMARRVGFDDVEIYQALAERQPEDQWLARANWQSHSYLSRLRAGV' A
#
# COMPACT_ATOMS: atom_id res chain seq x y z
N ILE A 1 10.23 2.55 7.16
CA ILE A 1 10.79 3.89 6.85
C ILE A 1 9.71 4.96 6.80
N ALA A 2 8.70 4.88 5.91
CA ALA A 2 7.67 5.93 5.82
C ALA A 2 6.97 6.23 7.17
N ARG A 3 6.56 5.20 7.92
CA ARG A 3 6.00 5.40 9.27
C ARG A 3 6.93 6.17 10.21
N THR A 4 8.23 5.91 10.16
CA THR A 4 9.25 6.61 10.96
C THR A 4 9.32 8.08 10.57
N LEU A 5 9.31 8.39 9.28
CA LEU A 5 9.30 9.77 8.79
C LEU A 5 8.03 10.51 9.24
N ARG A 6 6.86 9.87 9.17
CA ARG A 6 5.61 10.46 9.67
C ARG A 6 5.65 10.70 11.18
N LEU A 7 6.25 9.80 11.96
CA LEU A 7 6.45 9.98 13.40
C LEU A 7 7.44 11.12 13.73
N MET A 8 8.36 11.42 12.81
CA MET A 8 9.27 12.57 12.89
C MET A 8 8.63 13.88 12.37
N ASN A 9 7.30 13.93 12.23
CA ASN A 9 6.54 15.05 11.66
C ASN A 9 6.96 15.45 10.25
N PHE A 10 7.46 14.51 9.45
CA PHE A 10 7.68 14.76 8.02
C PHE A 10 6.34 14.93 7.30
N THR A 11 6.13 16.10 6.71
CA THR A 11 4.91 16.47 5.96
C THR A 11 5.08 16.44 4.44
N GLY A 12 6.29 16.13 3.95
CA GLY A 12 6.55 15.99 2.52
C GLY A 12 5.88 14.76 1.90
N ARG A 13 5.81 14.72 0.57
CA ARG A 13 5.28 13.54 -0.15
C ARG A 13 6.28 12.39 -0.08
N LEU A 14 5.80 11.23 0.33
CA LEU A 14 6.57 9.99 0.33
C LEU A 14 6.12 9.12 -0.83
N ARG A 15 7.02 8.94 -1.79
CA ARG A 15 6.82 8.05 -2.93
C ARG A 15 7.58 6.74 -2.70
N ALA A 16 6.89 5.61 -2.80
CA ALA A 16 7.54 4.31 -2.87
C ALA A 16 7.99 4.05 -4.31
N HIS A 17 9.25 3.67 -4.49
CA HIS A 17 9.81 3.32 -5.80
C HIS A 17 10.40 1.91 -5.74
N GLY A 18 10.13 1.09 -6.77
CA GLY A 18 10.74 -0.23 -6.94
C GLY A 18 9.73 -1.33 -7.26
N ASN A 19 10.10 -2.57 -6.95
CA ASN A 19 9.28 -3.76 -7.19
C ASN A 19 8.14 -3.88 -6.18
N LEU A 20 7.16 -2.97 -6.26
CA LEU A 20 5.91 -3.08 -5.51
C LEU A 20 4.88 -3.88 -6.33
N LEU A 21 4.25 -4.86 -5.71
CA LEU A 21 3.12 -5.59 -6.28
C LEU A 21 1.81 -4.84 -5.98
N ALA A 22 0.78 -4.97 -6.83
CA ALA A 22 -0.52 -4.30 -6.61
C ALA A 22 -1.15 -4.65 -5.25
N ASP A 23 -0.96 -5.88 -4.78
CA ASP A 23 -1.45 -6.33 -3.47
C ASP A 23 -0.77 -5.62 -2.28
N GLN A 24 0.44 -5.10 -2.48
CA GLN A 24 1.18 -4.36 -1.45
C GLN A 24 0.83 -2.87 -1.45
N TYR A 25 0.11 -2.37 -2.46
CA TYR A 25 -0.29 -0.97 -2.57
C TYR A 25 -1.05 -0.49 -1.32
N THR A 26 -2.00 -1.29 -0.86
CA THR A 26 -2.80 -0.99 0.34
C THR A 26 -1.93 -0.91 1.59
N MET A 27 -0.89 -1.74 1.70
CA MET A 27 0.06 -1.67 2.80
C MET A 27 0.96 -0.44 2.71
N ALA A 28 1.44 -0.08 1.50
CA ALA A 28 2.26 1.11 1.29
C ALA A 28 1.52 2.38 1.77
N ARG A 29 0.24 2.54 1.39
CA ARG A 29 -0.61 3.64 1.87
C ARG A 29 -0.80 3.62 3.38
N ARG A 30 -1.06 2.45 3.98
CA ARG A 30 -1.24 2.31 5.45
C ARG A 30 0.02 2.66 6.25
N VAL A 31 1.20 2.41 5.70
CA VAL A 31 2.49 2.72 6.35
C VAL A 31 2.85 4.21 6.23
N GLY A 32 2.16 4.96 5.36
CA GLY A 32 2.31 6.41 5.21
C GLY A 32 3.00 6.87 3.92
N PHE A 33 3.04 6.04 2.88
CA PHE A 33 3.37 6.48 1.53
C PHE A 33 2.14 7.12 0.86
N ASP A 34 2.37 8.21 0.13
CA ASP A 34 1.33 8.94 -0.60
C ASP A 34 1.16 8.40 -2.02
N ASP A 35 2.29 8.12 -2.67
CA ASP A 35 2.34 7.67 -4.07
C ASP A 35 3.18 6.40 -4.21
N VAL A 36 2.89 5.62 -5.25
CA VAL A 36 3.69 4.46 -5.66
C VAL A 36 4.05 4.60 -7.12
N GLU A 37 5.33 4.45 -7.42
CA GLU A 37 5.84 4.40 -8.78
C GLU A 37 6.15 2.95 -9.16
N ILE A 38 5.60 2.51 -10.29
CA ILE A 38 5.73 1.16 -10.82
C ILE A 38 6.43 1.19 -12.17
N TYR A 39 7.19 0.14 -12.47
CA TYR A 39 7.77 -0.02 -13.80
C TYR A 39 6.68 -0.23 -14.85
N GLN A 40 6.91 0.29 -16.05
CA GLN A 40 5.97 0.14 -17.18
C GLN A 40 5.66 -1.33 -17.49
N ALA A 41 6.66 -2.21 -17.45
CA ALA A 41 6.47 -3.66 -17.65
C ALA A 41 5.54 -4.31 -16.60
N LEU A 42 5.44 -3.72 -15.40
CA LEU A 42 4.49 -4.15 -14.38
C LEU A 42 3.11 -3.56 -14.65
N ALA A 43 3.03 -2.29 -15.06
CA ALA A 43 1.78 -1.64 -15.45
C ALA A 43 1.11 -2.36 -16.64
N GLU A 44 1.90 -2.86 -17.60
CA GLU A 44 1.41 -3.66 -18.73
C GLU A 44 0.78 -4.99 -18.30
N ARG A 45 1.28 -5.60 -17.22
CA ARG A 45 0.76 -6.86 -16.66
C ARG A 45 -0.39 -6.64 -15.68
N GLN A 46 -0.38 -5.53 -14.96
CA GLN A 46 -1.33 -5.15 -13.93
C GLN A 46 -1.78 -3.71 -14.20
N PRO A 47 -2.80 -3.52 -15.07
CA PRO A 47 -3.30 -2.18 -15.42
C PRO A 47 -3.94 -1.49 -14.21
N GLU A 48 -4.07 -0.17 -14.29
CA GLU A 48 -4.53 0.74 -13.22
C GLU A 48 -5.81 0.25 -12.52
N ASP A 49 -6.76 -0.31 -13.26
CA ASP A 49 -8.02 -0.82 -12.70
C ASP A 49 -7.81 -1.89 -11.61
N GLN A 50 -6.79 -2.74 -11.77
CA GLN A 50 -6.44 -3.74 -10.74
C GLN A 50 -5.90 -3.06 -9.48
N TRP A 51 -5.14 -1.97 -9.62
CA TRP A 51 -4.61 -1.20 -8.49
C TRP A 51 -5.73 -0.48 -7.74
N LEU A 52 -6.68 0.13 -8.46
CA LEU A 52 -7.85 0.79 -7.87
C LEU A 52 -8.78 -0.20 -7.16
N ALA A 53 -9.01 -1.37 -7.76
CA ALA A 53 -9.78 -2.45 -7.13
C ALA A 53 -9.10 -2.95 -5.83
N ARG A 54 -7.77 -3.04 -5.82
CA ARG A 54 -6.99 -3.44 -4.63
C ARG A 54 -6.85 -2.33 -3.58
N ALA A 55 -6.91 -1.06 -3.97
CA ALA A 55 -6.84 0.07 -3.04
C ALA A 55 -7.98 0.06 -2.00
N ASN A 56 -9.17 -0.38 -2.42
CA ASN A 56 -10.35 -0.51 -1.57
C ASN A 56 -10.46 -1.90 -0.91
N TRP A 57 -9.47 -2.77 -1.11
CA TRP A 57 -9.47 -4.11 -0.53
C TRP A 57 -9.36 -4.02 1.00
N GLN A 58 -10.53 -4.11 1.64
CA GLN A 58 -10.69 -4.23 3.10
C GLN A 58 -10.67 -5.69 3.56
N SER A 59 -10.40 -6.67 2.67
CA SER A 59 -10.72 -8.08 2.91
C SER A 59 -10.19 -8.56 4.26
N HIS A 60 -11.16 -8.79 5.14
CA HIS A 60 -11.16 -9.75 6.22
C HIS A 60 -9.77 -10.04 6.75
N SER A 61 -9.25 -9.05 7.47
CA SER A 61 -8.15 -9.22 8.41
C SER A 61 -8.39 -10.52 9.18
N TYR A 62 -7.66 -11.57 8.81
CA TYR A 62 -7.60 -12.83 9.55
C TYR A 62 -7.22 -12.55 11.02
N LEU A 63 -6.42 -11.51 11.23
CA LEU A 63 -6.11 -10.91 12.53
C LEU A 63 -7.34 -10.35 13.27
N SER A 64 -8.34 -9.80 12.57
CA SER A 64 -9.59 -9.33 13.17
C SER A 64 -10.45 -10.51 13.63
N ARG A 65 -10.45 -11.62 12.89
CA ARG A 65 -11.10 -12.86 13.31
C ARG A 65 -10.42 -13.47 14.54
N LEU A 66 -9.08 -13.49 14.56
CA LEU A 66 -8.30 -13.98 15.71
C LEU A 66 -8.44 -13.11 16.97
N ARG A 67 -8.62 -11.78 16.82
CA ARG A 67 -8.84 -10.88 17.96
C ARG A 67 -10.27 -10.87 18.51
N ALA A 68 -11.25 -11.31 17.73
CA ALA A 68 -12.65 -11.37 18.17
C ALA A 68 -13.00 -12.69 18.89
N GLY A 69 -12.05 -13.62 19.01
CA GLY A 69 -12.25 -14.92 19.66
C GLY A 69 -11.61 -15.04 21.05
N VAL A 70 -11.27 -13.93 21.72
CA VAL A 70 -10.73 -13.91 23.10
C VAL A 70 -11.69 -13.17 24.00
#